data_AF-A0A7W5VFR3-F1
#
_entry.id   AF-A0A7W5VFR3-F1
#
_cell.length_a   1.000
_cell.length_b   1.000
_cell.length_c   1.000
_cell.angle_alpha   90.00
_cell.angle_beta   90.00
_cell.angle_gamma   90.00
#
_symmetry.space_group_name_H-M   'P 1'
#
loop_
_entity.id
_entity.type
_entity.pdbx_description
1 polymer ?
#
loop_
_entity_poly.entity_id
_entity_poly.type
_entity_poly.pdbx_seq_one_letter_code
_entity_poly.pdbx_strand_id
1 'polypeptide(L)'
;MAARRSSDASPTRRWPNSLSRARGAVADQASSSPSAPVTPALAHAAPRQTAQGPRRAWSKGPEFTALQQRDSRHCTAKGVAAHCPCEECLEARRAKDRDYLARKRRPTDPIPASPVQRHLRWLEADGAKRTAIATTDGVSLGLVRQLLNGACDQLERAHAKALLAFTADSCLERANQTGSRGRPTSPDNERVDITSTLELLADLDARGFGRAWVSRELGYAGGLQLDRRRISRRLADAIADLHTQVGSLRSPVIGRTQRVPSLAEIQAGTVPAVPQLRSPAPSPRRHRRPSRRPAHHDEERSTTERRCPRYRSTRTRADLYRNPTTGDGLSPWCKPCHNEIGFQPVRP
;
A
#
# COMPACT_ATOMS: atom_id res chain seq x y z
N MET A 1 27.95 61.68 -26.21
CA MET A 1 29.05 61.15 -25.38
C MET A 1 28.86 59.66 -25.21
N ALA A 2 29.88 58.88 -25.55
CA ALA A 2 29.87 57.43 -25.65
C ALA A 2 30.31 56.75 -24.35
N ALA A 3 29.71 55.61 -24.00
CA ALA A 3 30.29 54.56 -23.14
C ALA A 3 29.50 53.24 -23.37
N ARG A 4 30.08 52.25 -24.08
CA ARG A 4 30.74 51.02 -23.57
C ARG A 4 29.77 50.08 -22.84
N ARG A 5 29.24 49.03 -23.50
CA ARG A 5 29.77 47.63 -23.59
C ARG A 5 30.15 47.00 -22.25
N SER A 6 29.42 45.95 -21.85
CA SER A 6 29.94 44.74 -21.20
C SER A 6 29.09 43.55 -21.59
N SER A 7 29.72 42.61 -22.28
CA SER A 7 29.19 41.32 -22.71
C SER A 7 29.64 40.27 -21.68
N ASP A 8 28.73 39.72 -20.90
CA ASP A 8 29.04 38.59 -20.02
C ASP A 8 28.99 37.27 -20.81
N ALA A 9 30.17 36.70 -21.00
CA ALA A 9 30.39 35.40 -21.59
C ALA A 9 29.99 34.29 -20.60
N SER A 10 29.13 33.39 -21.04
CA SER A 10 28.79 32.16 -20.31
C SER A 10 29.96 31.15 -20.36
N PRO A 11 30.37 30.56 -19.23
CA PRO A 11 31.39 29.52 -19.24
C PRO A 11 30.80 28.18 -19.70
N THR A 12 31.25 27.71 -20.86
CA THR A 12 31.05 26.34 -21.32
C THR A 12 31.82 25.38 -20.41
N ARG A 13 31.10 24.65 -19.54
CA ARG A 13 31.69 23.53 -18.80
C ARG A 13 31.96 22.38 -19.76
N ARG A 14 33.20 22.31 -20.25
CA ARG A 14 33.80 21.10 -20.84
C ARG A 14 33.94 20.05 -19.75
N TRP A 15 33.39 18.87 -20.01
CA TRP A 15 33.66 17.65 -19.25
C TRP A 15 35.10 17.20 -19.55
N PRO A 16 35.93 16.88 -18.54
CA PRO A 16 37.26 16.34 -18.78
C PRO A 16 37.15 14.88 -19.23
N ASN A 17 37.59 14.64 -20.46
CA ASN A 17 38.05 13.33 -20.93
C ASN A 17 39.40 13.07 -20.24
N SER A 18 39.43 12.28 -19.17
CA SER A 18 40.68 11.77 -18.59
C SER A 18 40.75 10.25 -18.71
N LEU A 19 41.03 9.81 -19.94
CA LEU A 19 41.77 8.57 -20.21
C LEU A 19 43.24 8.86 -19.93
N SER A 20 43.75 8.43 -18.78
CA SER A 20 45.19 8.34 -18.54
C SER A 20 45.52 7.04 -17.81
N ARG A 21 46.15 6.16 -18.59
CA ARG A 21 47.01 5.04 -18.22
C ARG A 21 47.58 5.09 -16.80
N ALA A 22 47.38 4.00 -16.06
CA ALA A 22 48.38 3.50 -15.14
C ALA A 22 48.85 2.13 -15.64
N ARG A 23 49.95 2.13 -16.41
CA ARG A 23 50.80 0.95 -16.57
C ARG A 23 51.66 0.88 -15.31
N GLY A 24 51.33 -0.04 -14.41
CA GLY A 24 52.18 -0.46 -13.31
C GLY A 24 52.58 -1.90 -13.54
N ALA A 25 53.84 -2.11 -13.93
CA ALA A 25 54.46 -3.41 -13.99
C ALA A 25 54.54 -4.00 -12.58
N VAL A 26 54.06 -5.23 -12.40
CA VAL A 26 54.44 -6.06 -11.25
C VAL A 26 54.83 -7.43 -11.76
N ALA A 27 55.97 -7.85 -11.22
CA ALA A 27 56.83 -8.95 -11.58
C ALA A 27 56.16 -10.33 -11.60
N ASP A 28 56.79 -11.18 -12.41
CA ASP A 28 56.81 -12.63 -12.35
C ASP A 28 56.73 -13.20 -10.93
N GLN A 29 55.73 -14.07 -10.72
CA GLN A 29 55.93 -15.28 -9.94
C GLN A 29 54.99 -16.36 -10.45
N ALA A 30 55.53 -17.15 -11.37
CA ALA A 30 54.98 -18.42 -11.77
C ALA A 30 55.02 -19.37 -10.57
N SER A 31 53.85 -19.74 -10.06
CA SER A 31 53.66 -20.93 -9.23
C SER A 31 52.60 -21.78 -9.91
N SER A 32 53.10 -22.70 -10.73
CA SER A 32 52.36 -23.79 -11.34
C SER A 32 51.74 -24.66 -10.25
N SER A 33 50.41 -24.70 -10.19
CA SER A 33 49.66 -25.77 -9.51
C SER A 33 48.74 -26.42 -10.53
N PRO A 34 48.89 -27.73 -10.82
CA PRO A 34 48.02 -28.42 -11.76
C PRO A 34 46.63 -28.59 -11.14
N SER A 35 45.64 -27.90 -11.71
CA SER A 35 44.24 -28.11 -11.39
C SER A 35 43.78 -29.43 -11.99
N ALA A 36 43.39 -30.37 -11.13
CA ALA A 36 42.71 -31.60 -11.50
C ALA A 36 41.38 -31.29 -12.22
N PRO A 37 40.95 -32.13 -13.18
CA PRO A 37 39.64 -31.98 -13.82
C PRO A 37 38.53 -32.24 -12.80
N VAL A 38 37.81 -31.20 -12.40
CA VAL A 38 36.57 -31.33 -11.64
C VAL A 38 35.49 -31.81 -12.61
N THR A 39 35.17 -33.09 -12.51
CA THR A 39 34.04 -33.74 -13.16
C THR A 39 32.74 -33.04 -12.74
N PRO A 40 31.88 -32.57 -13.67
CA PRO A 40 30.57 -32.08 -13.29
C PRO A 40 29.70 -33.30 -12.93
N ALA A 41 29.47 -33.48 -11.62
CA ALA A 41 28.45 -34.39 -11.13
C ALA A 41 27.08 -33.92 -11.65
N LEU A 42 26.52 -34.69 -12.60
CA LEU A 42 25.11 -34.66 -12.99
C LEU A 42 24.24 -34.97 -11.76
N ALA A 43 23.94 -33.96 -10.98
CA ALA A 43 22.89 -34.02 -9.98
C ALA A 43 21.54 -33.95 -10.70
N HIS A 44 20.93 -35.11 -10.93
CA HIS A 44 19.53 -35.23 -11.30
C HIS A 44 18.68 -34.53 -10.24
N ALA A 45 18.22 -33.32 -10.55
CA ALA A 45 17.27 -32.60 -9.73
C ALA A 45 15.95 -33.38 -9.70
N ALA A 46 15.70 -34.05 -8.58
CA ALA A 46 14.42 -34.67 -8.31
C ALA A 46 13.30 -33.61 -8.42
N PRO A 47 12.17 -33.93 -9.09
CA PRO A 47 11.05 -33.00 -9.19
C PRO A 47 10.52 -32.71 -7.79
N ARG A 48 10.61 -31.44 -7.36
CA ARG A 48 9.93 -30.95 -6.17
C ARG A 48 8.42 -31.08 -6.38
N GLN A 49 7.85 -32.17 -5.87
CA GLN A 49 6.42 -32.31 -5.66
C GLN A 49 6.01 -31.21 -4.67
N THR A 50 5.48 -30.11 -5.19
CA THR A 50 4.76 -29.17 -4.36
C THR A 50 3.48 -29.87 -3.92
N ALA A 51 3.42 -30.23 -2.64
CA ALA A 51 2.21 -30.73 -2.00
C ALA A 51 1.12 -29.66 -2.08
N GLN A 52 0.40 -29.63 -3.21
CA GLN A 52 -0.86 -28.94 -3.34
C GLN A 52 -1.86 -29.70 -2.48
N GLY A 53 -1.98 -29.28 -1.22
CA GLY A 53 -3.07 -29.75 -0.36
C GLY A 53 -4.42 -29.58 -1.06
N PRO A 54 -5.38 -30.48 -0.85
CA PRO A 54 -6.65 -30.48 -1.55
C PRO A 54 -7.34 -29.14 -1.32
N ARG A 55 -7.37 -28.29 -2.36
CA ARG A 55 -8.26 -27.14 -2.40
C ARG A 55 -9.66 -27.71 -2.27
N ARG A 56 -10.31 -27.47 -1.12
CA ARG A 56 -11.71 -27.82 -0.89
C ARG A 56 -12.50 -27.26 -2.07
N ALA A 57 -12.91 -28.15 -2.96
CA ALA A 57 -13.83 -27.83 -4.02
C ALA A 57 -15.08 -27.29 -3.34
N TRP A 58 -15.36 -26.01 -3.54
CA TRP A 58 -16.70 -25.48 -3.31
C TRP A 58 -17.56 -26.12 -4.39
N SER A 59 -18.03 -27.34 -4.12
CA SER A 59 -19.02 -28.04 -4.92
C SER A 59 -20.31 -27.24 -4.86
N LYS A 60 -20.41 -26.24 -5.73
CA LYS A 60 -21.69 -25.72 -6.17
C LYS A 60 -22.44 -26.93 -6.72
N GLY A 61 -23.57 -27.27 -6.10
CA GLY A 61 -24.38 -28.41 -6.51
C GLY A 61 -24.71 -28.36 -8.01
N PRO A 62 -24.74 -29.51 -8.71
CA PRO A 62 -24.90 -29.57 -10.16
C PRO A 62 -26.27 -29.09 -10.68
N GLU A 63 -27.26 -28.85 -9.83
CA GLU A 63 -28.64 -28.61 -10.28
C GLU A 63 -28.97 -27.19 -10.72
N PHE A 64 -28.18 -26.16 -10.41
CA PHE A 64 -28.54 -24.77 -10.76
C PHE A 64 -28.01 -24.30 -12.13
N THR A 65 -27.35 -25.15 -12.92
CA THR A 65 -26.60 -24.71 -14.12
C THR A 65 -27.23 -25.11 -15.46
N ALA A 66 -28.24 -25.98 -15.48
CA ALA A 66 -28.63 -26.64 -16.73
C ALA A 66 -29.73 -25.95 -17.57
N LEU A 67 -30.46 -24.95 -17.05
CA LEU A 67 -31.69 -24.46 -17.70
C LEU A 67 -31.71 -22.97 -18.13
N GLN A 68 -30.60 -22.24 -18.01
CA GLN A 68 -30.54 -20.81 -18.43
C GLN A 68 -29.46 -20.46 -19.46
N GLN A 69 -28.83 -21.45 -20.10
CA GLN A 69 -27.66 -21.22 -20.98
C GLN A 69 -27.91 -21.41 -22.49
N ARG A 70 -29.11 -21.74 -22.96
CA ARG A 70 -29.25 -22.21 -24.36
C ARG A 70 -29.19 -21.14 -25.45
N ASP A 71 -29.45 -19.86 -25.17
CA ASP A 71 -29.47 -18.82 -26.24
C ASP A 71 -28.71 -17.52 -25.92
N SER A 72 -28.02 -17.46 -24.77
CA SER A 72 -27.18 -16.31 -24.48
C SER A 72 -25.88 -16.45 -25.25
N ARG A 73 -25.76 -15.78 -26.40
CA ARG A 73 -24.53 -15.73 -27.21
C ARG A 73 -23.32 -15.33 -26.35
N HIS A 74 -22.60 -16.33 -25.83
CA HIS A 74 -21.34 -16.17 -25.10
C HIS A 74 -20.30 -15.54 -26.03
N CYS A 75 -19.24 -14.99 -25.45
CA CYS A 75 -18.14 -14.34 -26.19
C CYS A 75 -18.53 -13.08 -26.98
N THR A 76 -19.80 -12.68 -26.94
CA THR A 76 -20.23 -11.37 -27.44
C THR A 76 -19.90 -10.26 -26.44
N ALA A 77 -19.86 -9.01 -26.90
CA ALA A 77 -19.68 -7.85 -26.02
C ALA A 77 -20.72 -7.82 -24.87
N LYS A 78 -21.95 -8.28 -25.14
CA LYS A 78 -23.03 -8.38 -24.16
C LYS A 78 -22.75 -9.44 -23.09
N GLY A 79 -22.23 -10.62 -23.47
CA GLY A 79 -21.85 -11.68 -22.53
C GLY A 79 -20.70 -11.29 -21.59
N VAL A 80 -19.70 -10.57 -22.12
CA VAL A 80 -18.59 -10.03 -21.32
C VAL A 80 -19.08 -8.94 -20.35
N ALA A 81 -19.94 -8.03 -20.80
CA ALA A 81 -20.53 -6.98 -19.96
C ALA A 81 -21.39 -7.57 -18.82
N ALA A 82 -22.11 -8.66 -19.09
CA ALA A 82 -22.92 -9.37 -18.10
C ALA A 82 -22.10 -10.22 -17.10
N HIS A 83 -20.76 -10.20 -17.16
CA HIS A 83 -19.88 -10.96 -16.24
C HIS A 83 -20.15 -12.47 -16.26
N CYS A 84 -20.46 -13.04 -17.43
CA CYS A 84 -20.69 -14.47 -17.56
C CYS A 84 -19.48 -15.29 -17.05
N PRO A 85 -19.68 -16.32 -16.21
CA PRO A 85 -18.60 -17.08 -15.58
C PRO A 85 -17.95 -18.14 -16.49
N CYS A 86 -18.43 -18.35 -17.73
CA CYS A 86 -17.83 -19.35 -18.62
C CYS A 86 -16.40 -18.94 -19.02
N GLU A 87 -15.55 -19.93 -19.25
CA GLU A 87 -14.12 -19.75 -19.51
C GLU A 87 -13.86 -18.80 -20.68
N GLU A 88 -14.55 -18.99 -21.80
CA GLU A 88 -14.37 -18.16 -23.00
C GLU A 88 -14.72 -16.68 -22.75
N CYS A 89 -15.79 -16.38 -21.97
CA CYS A 89 -16.14 -15.00 -21.61
C CYS A 89 -15.12 -14.38 -20.65
N LEU A 90 -14.57 -15.17 -19.73
CA LEU A 90 -13.51 -14.72 -18.83
C LEU A 90 -12.22 -14.42 -19.60
N GLU A 91 -11.86 -15.24 -20.59
CA GLU A 91 -10.72 -14.98 -21.46
C GLU A 91 -10.91 -13.74 -22.31
N ALA A 92 -12.07 -13.59 -22.95
CA ALA A 92 -12.41 -12.39 -23.72
C ALA A 92 -12.36 -11.12 -22.85
N ARG A 93 -12.82 -11.20 -21.60
CA ARG A 93 -12.69 -10.10 -20.64
C ARG A 93 -11.24 -9.81 -20.29
N ARG A 94 -10.45 -10.83 -19.95
CA ARG A 94 -9.01 -10.68 -19.65
C ARG A 94 -8.24 -10.10 -20.83
N ALA A 95 -8.58 -10.47 -22.06
CA ALA A 95 -8.01 -9.88 -23.28
C ALA A 95 -8.33 -8.39 -23.36
N LYS A 96 -9.60 -8.00 -23.23
CA LYS A 96 -10.01 -6.58 -23.19
C LYS A 96 -9.34 -5.79 -22.05
N ASP A 97 -9.23 -6.39 -20.87
CA ASP A 97 -8.56 -5.77 -19.73
C ASP A 97 -7.05 -5.59 -20.01
N ARG A 98 -6.39 -6.57 -20.64
CA ARG A 98 -5.01 -6.45 -21.10
C ARG A 98 -4.86 -5.31 -22.12
N ASP A 99 -5.75 -5.22 -23.11
CA ASP A 99 -5.71 -4.16 -24.13
C ASP A 99 -6.00 -2.78 -23.54
N TYR A 100 -6.96 -2.68 -22.62
CA TYR A 100 -7.26 -1.46 -21.88
C TYR A 100 -6.05 -1.02 -21.05
N LEU A 101 -5.45 -1.93 -20.28
CA LEU A 101 -4.25 -1.65 -19.51
C LEU A 101 -3.06 -1.31 -20.41
N ALA A 102 -2.91 -1.97 -21.56
CA ALA A 102 -1.85 -1.67 -22.52
C ALA A 102 -2.00 -0.26 -23.07
N ARG A 103 -3.22 0.15 -23.46
CA ARG A 103 -3.53 1.52 -23.90
C ARG A 103 -3.31 2.54 -22.79
N LYS A 104 -3.80 2.27 -21.57
CA LYS A 104 -3.64 3.15 -20.41
C LYS A 104 -2.18 3.32 -19.97
N ARG A 105 -1.35 2.30 -20.20
CA ARG A 105 0.09 2.32 -19.91
C ARG A 105 0.94 2.89 -21.05
N ARG A 106 0.34 3.30 -22.17
CA ARG A 106 1.10 3.96 -23.23
C ARG A 106 1.66 5.27 -22.67
N PRO A 107 2.97 5.51 -22.78
CA PRO A 107 3.57 6.76 -22.33
C PRO A 107 2.96 7.94 -23.09
N THR A 108 2.62 9.01 -22.38
CA THR A 108 2.03 10.23 -22.96
C THR A 108 3.03 10.97 -23.84
N ASP A 109 4.29 11.04 -23.41
CA ASP A 109 5.41 11.67 -24.13
C ASP A 109 6.57 10.65 -24.24
N PRO A 110 6.51 9.74 -25.24
CA PRO A 110 7.50 8.69 -25.42
C PRO A 110 8.81 9.26 -25.94
N ILE A 111 9.91 8.88 -25.29
CA ILE A 111 11.27 9.09 -25.76
C ILE A 111 12.00 7.75 -25.90
N PRO A 112 13.02 7.64 -26.79
CA PRO A 112 13.77 6.39 -26.94
C PRO A 112 14.48 6.01 -25.64
N ALA A 113 14.39 4.74 -25.26
CA ALA A 113 14.97 4.21 -24.03
C ALA A 113 16.49 4.04 -24.09
N SER A 114 17.10 3.99 -25.28
CA SER A 114 18.51 3.63 -25.48
C SER A 114 19.54 4.44 -24.66
N PRO A 115 19.40 5.77 -24.49
CA PRO A 115 20.30 6.54 -23.62
C PRO A 115 20.23 6.10 -22.16
N VAL A 116 19.01 5.85 -21.66
CA VAL A 116 18.76 5.38 -20.30
C VAL A 116 19.31 3.98 -20.10
N GLN A 117 19.08 3.07 -21.07
CA GLN A 117 19.62 1.70 -20.99
C GLN A 117 21.14 1.68 -20.87
N ARG A 118 21.83 2.53 -21.64
CA ARG A 118 23.30 2.68 -21.57
C ARG A 118 23.74 3.19 -20.20
N HIS A 119 23.08 4.22 -19.69
CA HIS A 119 23.34 4.79 -18.36
C HIS A 119 23.14 3.76 -17.25
N LEU A 120 22.03 3.01 -17.30
CA LEU A 120 21.74 1.95 -16.32
C LEU A 120 22.79 0.83 -16.34
N ARG A 121 23.26 0.41 -17.51
CA ARG A 121 24.34 -0.59 -17.63
C ARG A 121 25.65 -0.08 -17.07
N TRP A 122 25.95 1.21 -17.27
CA TRP A 122 27.12 1.85 -16.67
C TRP A 122 27.03 1.86 -15.14
N LEU A 123 25.88 2.23 -14.58
CA LEU A 123 25.64 2.15 -13.13
C LEU A 123 25.77 0.71 -12.60
N GLU A 124 25.26 -0.31 -13.32
CA GLU A 124 25.44 -1.71 -12.93
C GLU A 124 26.91 -2.16 -12.94
N ALA A 125 27.69 -1.69 -13.92
CA ALA A 125 29.12 -1.97 -14.00
C ALA A 125 29.89 -1.34 -12.82
N ASP A 126 29.45 -0.18 -12.33
CA ASP A 126 29.99 0.49 -11.15
C ASP A 126 29.48 -0.10 -9.82
N GLY A 127 28.74 -1.22 -9.86
CA GLY A 127 28.27 -1.94 -8.68
C GLY A 127 26.91 -1.48 -8.12
N ALA A 128 26.19 -0.60 -8.82
CA ALA A 128 24.85 -0.19 -8.40
C ALA A 128 23.86 -1.37 -8.45
N LYS A 129 23.15 -1.60 -7.35
CA LYS A 129 22.08 -2.60 -7.29
C LYS A 129 20.83 -2.06 -7.98
N ARG A 130 20.17 -2.89 -8.81
CA ARG A 130 18.86 -2.55 -9.46
C ARG A 130 17.81 -2.04 -8.47
N THR A 131 17.79 -2.55 -7.25
CA THR A 131 16.88 -2.10 -6.20
C THR A 131 17.17 -0.68 -5.74
N ALA A 132 18.43 -0.26 -5.68
CA ALA A 132 18.83 1.11 -5.35
C ALA A 132 18.44 2.06 -6.48
N ILE A 133 18.66 1.68 -7.74
CA ILE A 133 18.20 2.45 -8.91
C ILE A 133 16.67 2.58 -8.91
N ALA A 134 15.93 1.52 -8.57
CA ALA A 134 14.47 1.57 -8.50
C ALA A 134 13.91 2.41 -7.35
N THR A 135 14.76 2.95 -6.46
CA THR A 135 14.32 3.94 -5.46
C THR A 135 14.24 5.35 -6.04
N THR A 136 14.70 5.58 -7.27
CA THR A 136 14.52 6.85 -7.96
C THR A 136 13.03 7.19 -8.04
N ASP A 137 12.71 8.46 -7.81
CA ASP A 137 11.34 8.92 -7.72
C ASP A 137 10.52 8.53 -8.95
N GLY A 138 9.35 7.94 -8.71
CA GLY A 138 8.40 7.52 -9.73
C GLY A 138 8.73 6.25 -10.53
N VAL A 139 9.93 5.65 -10.42
CA VAL A 139 10.32 4.50 -11.29
C VAL A 139 10.18 3.16 -10.60
N SER A 140 9.32 2.28 -11.14
CA SER A 140 9.17 0.92 -10.60
C SER A 140 10.37 0.01 -10.92
N LEU A 141 10.68 -0.92 -10.02
CA LEU A 141 11.70 -1.96 -10.24
C LEU A 141 11.42 -2.82 -11.47
N GLY A 142 10.14 -3.04 -11.80
CA GLY A 142 9.74 -3.76 -13.00
C GLY A 142 10.19 -3.05 -14.27
N LEU A 143 10.03 -1.73 -14.32
CA LEU A 143 10.47 -0.91 -15.45
C LEU A 143 11.99 -0.89 -15.61
N VAL A 144 12.74 -0.76 -14.50
CA VAL A 144 14.21 -0.84 -14.52
C VAL A 144 14.68 -2.18 -15.10
N ARG A 145 14.06 -3.29 -14.69
CA ARG A 145 14.35 -4.63 -15.25
C ARG A 145 14.02 -4.72 -16.73
N GLN A 146 12.88 -4.19 -17.17
CA GLN A 146 12.50 -4.17 -18.59
C GLN A 146 13.49 -3.37 -19.43
N LEU A 147 13.95 -2.21 -18.94
CA LEU A 147 14.95 -1.39 -19.63
C LEU A 147 16.29 -2.12 -19.77
N LEU A 148 16.81 -2.70 -18.68
CA LEU A 148 18.09 -3.43 -18.72
C LEU A 148 18.05 -4.65 -19.64
N ASN A 149 16.92 -5.36 -19.66
CA ASN A 149 16.68 -6.50 -20.54
C ASN A 149 16.41 -6.10 -21.99
N GLY A 150 16.27 -4.80 -22.30
CA GLY A 150 15.94 -4.31 -23.64
C GLY A 150 14.49 -4.59 -24.08
N ALA A 151 13.60 -4.91 -23.14
CA ALA A 151 12.19 -5.20 -23.43
C ALA A 151 11.31 -3.95 -23.56
N CYS A 152 11.89 -2.76 -23.36
CA CYS A 152 11.21 -1.48 -23.36
C CYS A 152 11.97 -0.51 -24.27
N ASP A 153 11.38 -0.20 -25.42
CA ASP A 153 11.97 0.67 -26.45
C ASP A 153 11.66 2.15 -26.22
N GLN A 154 10.52 2.44 -25.58
CA GLN A 154 10.03 3.80 -25.32
C GLN A 154 9.75 4.01 -23.84
N LEU A 155 10.17 5.16 -23.32
CA LEU A 155 10.01 5.55 -21.94
C LEU A 155 9.38 6.95 -21.87
N GLU A 156 8.59 7.21 -20.83
CA GLU A 156 8.09 8.57 -20.57
C GLU A 156 9.23 9.53 -20.21
N ARG A 157 9.20 10.75 -20.76
CA ARG A 157 10.27 11.75 -20.57
C ARG A 157 10.60 12.03 -19.10
N ALA A 158 9.59 12.09 -18.23
CA ALA A 158 9.78 12.32 -16.79
C ALA A 158 10.65 11.22 -16.15
N HIS A 159 10.34 9.95 -16.43
CA HIS A 159 11.11 8.81 -15.94
C HIS A 159 12.54 8.79 -16.51
N ALA A 160 12.70 9.11 -17.79
CA ALA A 160 14.03 9.18 -18.39
C ALA A 160 14.90 10.27 -17.75
N LYS A 161 14.34 11.46 -17.53
CA LYS A 161 15.03 12.56 -16.84
C LYS A 161 15.45 12.14 -15.42
N ALA A 162 14.54 11.49 -14.68
CA ALA A 162 14.83 11.02 -13.33
C ALA A 162 15.95 9.96 -13.29
N LEU A 163 15.94 8.99 -14.22
CA LEU A 163 16.96 7.94 -14.30
C LEU A 163 18.31 8.48 -14.77
N LEU A 164 18.34 9.41 -15.72
CA LEU A 164 19.59 10.02 -16.22
C LEU A 164 20.23 10.98 -15.21
N ALA A 165 19.44 11.59 -14.33
CA ALA A 165 19.96 12.43 -13.25
C ALA A 165 20.63 11.62 -12.12
N PHE A 166 20.44 10.29 -12.10
CA PHE A 166 20.92 9.44 -11.04
C PHE A 166 22.41 9.08 -11.22
N THR A 167 23.22 9.24 -10.18
CA THR A 167 24.67 8.96 -10.21
C THR A 167 25.02 7.68 -9.45
N ALA A 168 26.24 7.17 -9.64
CA ALA A 168 26.76 6.01 -8.90
C ALA A 168 26.82 6.29 -7.39
N ASP A 169 27.23 7.49 -6.98
CA ASP A 169 27.27 7.90 -5.56
C ASP A 169 25.87 7.86 -4.93
N SER A 170 24.85 8.38 -5.63
CA SER A 170 23.45 8.28 -5.18
C SER A 170 22.97 6.83 -5.06
N CYS A 171 23.47 5.92 -5.90
CA CYS A 171 23.18 4.49 -5.76
C CYS A 171 23.78 3.91 -4.48
N LEU A 172 25.03 4.25 -4.16
CA LEU A 172 25.75 3.74 -2.99
C LEU A 172 25.14 4.24 -1.68
N GLU A 173 24.84 5.53 -1.60
CA GLU A 173 24.17 6.14 -0.44
C GLU A 173 22.85 5.42 -0.12
N ARG A 174 22.08 5.06 -1.15
CA ARG A 174 20.80 4.37 -0.99
C ARG A 174 20.94 2.86 -0.81
N ALA A 175 21.97 2.23 -1.38
CA ALA A 175 22.20 0.79 -1.25
C ALA A 175 22.48 0.36 0.20
N ASN A 176 23.01 1.27 1.02
CA ASN A 176 23.32 1.02 2.43
C ASN A 176 22.09 1.04 3.34
N GLN A 177 20.92 1.46 2.84
CA GLN A 177 19.68 1.49 3.60
C GLN A 177 19.06 0.08 3.69
N THR A 178 19.47 -0.65 4.72
CA THR A 178 18.99 -1.99 5.00
C THR A 178 17.84 -1.93 6.00
N GLY A 179 16.65 -2.38 5.60
CA GLY A 179 15.50 -2.48 6.50
C GLY A 179 15.70 -3.56 7.56
N SER A 180 14.78 -3.61 8.54
CA SER A 180 14.85 -4.49 9.73
C SER A 180 14.96 -6.00 9.46
N ARG A 181 14.78 -6.44 8.21
CA ARG A 181 14.90 -7.85 7.79
C ARG A 181 16.10 -8.11 6.86
N GLY A 182 17.10 -7.22 6.83
CA GLY A 182 18.24 -7.35 5.92
C GLY A 182 17.89 -7.07 4.45
N ARG A 183 16.67 -6.61 4.16
CA ARG A 183 16.21 -6.32 2.80
C ARG A 183 16.40 -4.83 2.50
N PRO A 184 16.88 -4.47 1.30
CA PRO A 184 16.95 -3.07 0.91
C PRO A 184 15.52 -2.49 0.93
N THR A 185 15.35 -1.41 1.68
CA THR A 185 14.11 -0.64 1.75
C THR A 185 14.35 0.68 1.03
N SER A 186 13.37 1.14 0.24
CA SER A 186 13.43 2.51 -0.25
C SER A 186 13.35 3.49 0.93
N PRO A 187 13.98 4.67 0.85
CA PRO A 187 13.93 5.68 1.91
C PRO A 187 12.50 5.99 2.34
N ASP A 188 11.58 6.08 1.39
CA ASP A 188 10.16 6.33 1.60
C ASP A 188 9.45 5.26 2.46
N ASN A 189 9.91 4.02 2.38
CA ASN A 189 9.33 2.87 3.07
C ASN A 189 10.04 2.58 4.40
N GLU A 190 11.05 3.38 4.75
CA GLU A 190 11.69 3.30 6.06
C GLU A 190 10.63 3.48 7.16
N ARG A 191 10.73 2.67 8.21
CA ARG A 191 9.81 2.73 9.35
C ARG A 191 10.38 3.68 10.41
N VAL A 192 9.82 4.87 10.48
CA VAL A 192 10.15 5.89 11.48
C VAL A 192 9.26 5.77 12.71
N ASP A 193 9.73 6.31 13.84
CA ASP A 193 8.91 6.40 15.05
C ASP A 193 7.69 7.30 14.82
N ILE A 194 6.54 6.91 15.36
CA ILE A 194 5.28 7.62 15.11
C ILE A 194 5.07 8.86 15.98
N THR A 195 5.84 9.04 17.07
CA THR A 195 5.52 10.01 18.13
C THR A 195 5.31 11.43 17.60
N SER A 196 6.25 11.95 16.79
CA SER A 196 6.13 13.28 16.17
C SER A 196 4.90 13.41 15.26
N THR A 197 4.53 12.34 14.56
CA THR A 197 3.35 12.34 13.70
C THR A 197 2.05 12.32 14.50
N LEU A 198 2.03 11.66 15.67
CA LEU A 198 0.86 11.71 16.56
C LEU A 198 0.64 13.12 17.12
N GLU A 199 1.71 13.86 17.42
CA GLU A 199 1.62 15.26 17.86
C GLU A 199 1.03 16.15 16.76
N LEU A 200 1.50 16.03 15.52
CA LEU A 200 0.95 16.76 14.38
C LEU A 200 -0.53 16.43 14.13
N LEU A 201 -0.91 15.16 14.26
CA LEU A 201 -2.30 14.73 14.11
C LEU A 201 -3.19 15.23 15.26
N ALA A 202 -2.68 15.27 16.49
CA ALA A 202 -3.40 15.80 17.64
C ALA A 202 -3.63 17.31 17.49
N ASP A 203 -2.64 18.05 16.98
CA ASP A 203 -2.78 19.47 16.68
C ASP A 203 -3.77 19.75 15.53
N LEU A 204 -3.76 18.93 14.47
CA LEU A 204 -4.78 19.01 13.42
C LEU A 204 -6.19 18.71 13.97
N ASP A 205 -6.33 17.69 14.82
CA ASP A 205 -7.61 17.34 15.45
C ASP A 205 -8.11 18.46 16.37
N ALA A 206 -7.23 19.09 17.14
CA ALA A 206 -7.55 20.25 17.99
C ALA A 206 -8.04 21.47 17.18
N ARG A 207 -7.63 21.58 15.91
CA ARG A 207 -8.11 22.60 14.96
C ARG A 207 -9.37 22.17 14.20
N GLY A 208 -9.89 20.97 14.48
CA GLY A 208 -11.11 20.41 13.89
C GLY A 208 -10.87 19.56 12.65
N PHE A 209 -9.62 19.28 12.29
CA PHE A 209 -9.24 18.42 11.16
C PHE A 209 -8.98 16.98 11.62
N GLY A 210 -10.04 16.22 11.84
CA GLY A 210 -9.92 14.83 12.30
C GLY A 210 -9.25 13.89 11.30
N ARG A 211 -8.81 12.71 11.77
CA ARG A 211 -8.06 11.71 10.96
C ARG A 211 -8.73 11.29 9.65
N ALA A 212 -10.06 11.26 9.61
CA ALA A 212 -10.81 10.95 8.39
C ALA A 212 -10.71 12.04 7.32
N TRP A 213 -10.57 13.31 7.73
CA TRP A 213 -10.29 14.42 6.83
C TRP A 213 -8.86 14.32 6.30
N VAL A 214 -7.87 14.13 7.19
CA VAL A 214 -6.46 13.98 6.82
C VAL A 214 -6.26 12.84 5.81
N SER A 215 -6.86 11.67 6.07
CA SER A 215 -6.83 10.53 5.14
C SER A 215 -7.31 10.91 3.74
N ARG A 216 -8.36 11.71 3.67
CA ARG A 216 -9.04 12.06 2.42
C ARG A 216 -8.25 13.10 1.62
N GLU A 217 -7.66 14.08 2.29
CA GLU A 217 -6.77 15.06 1.64
C GLU A 217 -5.50 14.40 1.10
N LEU A 218 -4.98 13.38 1.79
CA LEU A 218 -3.85 12.59 1.31
C LEU A 218 -4.24 11.54 0.24
N GLY A 219 -5.51 11.46 -0.15
CA GLY A 219 -5.99 10.55 -1.21
C GLY A 219 -6.20 9.09 -0.77
N TYR A 220 -6.20 8.80 0.53
CA TYR A 220 -6.47 7.44 1.05
C TYR A 220 -7.97 7.19 1.25
N ALA A 221 -8.50 6.19 0.55
CA ALA A 221 -9.93 5.83 0.60
C ALA A 221 -10.37 5.10 1.89
N GLY A 222 -9.44 4.43 2.59
CA GLY A 222 -9.74 3.52 3.71
C GLY A 222 -9.38 4.04 5.11
N GLY A 223 -9.07 5.32 5.26
CA GLY A 223 -8.53 5.87 6.51
C GLY A 223 -7.00 5.75 6.60
N LEU A 224 -6.43 6.46 7.59
CA LEU A 224 -5.00 6.39 7.90
C LEU A 224 -4.67 5.12 8.69
N GLN A 225 -4.00 4.17 8.05
CA GLN A 225 -3.46 2.98 8.69
C GLN A 225 -2.19 3.34 9.47
N LEU A 226 -2.36 3.76 10.73
CA LEU A 226 -1.26 4.04 11.64
C LEU A 226 -1.03 2.82 12.53
N ASP A 227 0.17 2.25 12.48
CA ASP A 227 0.65 1.31 13.50
C ASP A 227 0.89 2.09 14.81
N ARG A 228 0.80 1.43 15.96
CA ARG A 228 0.98 2.06 17.28
C ARG A 228 2.40 2.56 17.53
N ARG A 229 3.40 2.00 16.84
CA ARG A 229 4.82 2.29 17.11
C ARG A 229 5.55 2.92 15.94
N ARG A 230 5.25 2.52 14.70
CA ARG A 230 6.05 2.93 13.54
C ARG A 230 5.24 3.15 12.28
N ILE A 231 5.53 4.21 11.57
CA ILE A 231 4.89 4.51 10.28
C ILE A 231 5.95 4.60 9.17
N SER A 232 5.52 4.51 7.93
CA SER A 232 6.42 4.77 6.80
C SER A 232 6.82 6.24 6.78
N ARG A 233 8.09 6.53 6.56
CA ARG A 233 8.65 7.89 6.41
C ARG A 233 7.81 8.73 5.44
N ARG A 234 7.47 8.19 4.28
CA ARG A 234 6.59 8.86 3.29
C ARG A 234 5.26 9.34 3.86
N LEU A 235 4.64 8.58 4.76
CA LEU A 235 3.38 8.97 5.37
C LEU A 235 3.58 10.04 6.44
N ALA A 236 4.68 9.95 7.21
CA ALA A 236 5.07 10.97 8.18
C ALA A 236 5.30 12.31 7.47
N ASP A 237 6.10 12.31 6.40
CA ASP A 237 6.42 13.49 5.60
C ASP A 237 5.15 14.08 4.97
N ALA A 238 4.28 13.25 4.38
CA ALA A 238 3.01 13.71 3.82
C ALA A 238 2.08 14.37 4.86
N ILE A 239 2.08 13.86 6.10
CA ILE A 239 1.32 14.47 7.20
C ILE A 239 1.96 15.80 7.64
N ALA A 240 3.30 15.86 7.70
CA ALA A 240 4.03 17.09 8.03
C ALA A 240 3.84 18.18 6.96
N ASP A 241 3.89 17.81 5.69
CA ASP A 241 3.61 18.71 4.56
C ASP A 241 2.18 19.24 4.64
N LEU A 242 1.20 18.36 4.87
CA LEU A 242 -0.18 18.78 5.03
C LEU A 242 -0.37 19.69 6.24
N HIS A 243 0.26 19.37 7.38
CA HIS A 243 0.22 20.22 8.58
C HIS A 243 0.76 21.63 8.29
N THR A 244 1.88 21.71 7.56
CA THR A 244 2.49 22.97 7.11
C THR A 244 1.57 23.75 6.18
N GLN A 245 0.95 23.08 5.20
CA GLN A 245 0.00 23.71 4.27
C GLN A 245 -1.26 24.23 4.97
N VAL A 246 -1.74 23.54 6.00
CA VAL A 246 -2.87 24.00 6.82
C VAL A 246 -2.46 25.19 7.69
N GLY A 247 -1.22 25.26 8.16
CA GLY A 247 -0.68 26.40 8.89
C GLY A 247 -1.48 26.72 10.16
N SER A 248 -2.08 27.91 10.24
CA SER A 248 -2.94 28.35 11.37
C SER A 248 -4.44 28.21 11.11
N LEU A 249 -4.85 27.65 9.96
CA LEU A 249 -6.26 27.48 9.61
C LEU A 249 -6.98 26.60 10.65
N ARG A 250 -8.27 26.88 10.84
CA ARG A 250 -9.19 26.06 11.65
C ARG A 250 -10.32 25.54 10.77
N SER A 251 -10.78 24.32 11.05
CA SER A 251 -11.95 23.78 10.39
C SER A 251 -13.16 24.66 10.70
N PRO A 252 -13.99 25.02 9.70
CA PRO A 252 -15.27 25.65 9.96
C PRO A 252 -16.13 24.74 10.86
N VAL A 253 -16.96 25.36 11.71
CA VAL A 253 -17.88 24.64 12.60
C VAL A 253 -18.99 24.05 11.74
N ILE A 254 -18.93 22.73 11.57
CA ILE A 254 -19.82 21.98 10.70
C ILE A 254 -20.67 21.04 11.56
N GLY A 255 -21.95 20.89 11.20
CA GLY A 255 -22.85 19.96 11.89
C GLY A 255 -22.35 18.51 11.82
N ARG A 256 -22.73 17.67 12.79
CA ARG A 256 -22.24 16.27 12.92
C ARG A 256 -22.38 15.41 11.66
N THR A 257 -23.32 15.73 10.78
CA THR A 257 -23.62 14.98 9.55
C THR A 257 -22.89 15.52 8.33
N GLN A 258 -22.40 16.75 8.38
CA GLN A 258 -21.75 17.39 7.27
C GLN A 258 -20.24 17.11 7.31
N ARG A 259 -19.66 16.92 6.12
CA ARG A 259 -18.25 16.64 5.97
C ARG A 259 -17.47 17.95 5.92
N VAL A 260 -16.34 17.99 6.62
CA VAL A 260 -15.38 19.10 6.53
C VAL A 260 -14.91 19.26 5.08
N PRO A 261 -15.00 20.46 4.47
CA PRO A 261 -14.52 20.73 3.11
C PRO A 261 -13.03 20.40 2.95
N SER A 262 -12.60 20.19 1.72
CA SER A 262 -11.19 19.98 1.38
C SER A 262 -10.33 21.21 1.67
N LEU A 263 -9.02 21.04 1.77
CA LEU A 263 -8.11 22.17 2.05
C LEU A 263 -8.22 23.25 0.96
N ALA A 264 -8.33 22.83 -0.31
CA ALA A 264 -8.48 23.74 -1.45
C ALA A 264 -9.78 24.56 -1.35
N GLU A 265 -10.90 23.96 -0.93
CA GLU A 265 -12.18 24.67 -0.76
C GLU A 265 -12.14 25.68 0.39
N ILE A 266 -11.44 25.35 1.47
CA ILE A 266 -11.24 26.24 2.62
C ILE A 266 -10.37 27.44 2.20
N GLN A 267 -9.26 27.18 1.50
CA GLN A 267 -8.36 28.24 1.01
C GLN A 267 -9.02 29.13 -0.05
N ALA A 268 -9.89 28.58 -0.89
CA ALA A 268 -10.67 29.33 -1.86
C ALA A 268 -11.80 30.18 -1.23
N GLY A 269 -12.01 30.09 0.10
CA GLY A 269 -13.09 30.80 0.80
C GLY A 269 -14.49 30.37 0.33
N THR A 270 -14.61 29.22 -0.34
CA THR A 270 -15.86 28.73 -0.93
C THR A 270 -16.79 28.07 0.11
N VAL A 271 -16.36 28.00 1.37
CA VAL A 271 -17.17 27.42 2.43
C VAL A 271 -18.42 28.29 2.61
N PRO A 272 -19.63 27.77 2.35
CA PRO A 272 -20.85 28.52 2.57
C PRO A 272 -20.86 28.92 4.04
N ALA A 273 -21.01 30.21 4.31
CA ALA A 273 -21.18 30.70 5.67
C ALA A 273 -22.31 29.89 6.30
N VAL A 274 -21.97 28.97 7.21
CA VAL A 274 -22.98 28.23 7.95
C VAL A 274 -23.81 29.31 8.62
N PRO A 275 -25.11 29.45 8.31
CA PRO A 275 -25.95 30.42 8.97
C PRO A 275 -25.76 30.15 10.44
N GLN A 276 -25.21 31.12 11.17
CA GLN A 276 -25.00 30.97 12.60
C GLN A 276 -26.34 30.52 13.15
N LEU A 277 -26.42 29.22 13.50
CA LEU A 277 -27.61 28.63 14.06
C LEU A 277 -27.80 29.42 15.33
N ARG A 278 -28.69 30.42 15.26
CA ARG A 278 -29.06 31.27 16.39
C ARG A 278 -29.25 30.31 17.54
N SER A 279 -28.41 30.46 18.57
CA SER A 279 -28.41 29.60 19.75
C SER A 279 -29.87 29.27 20.05
N PRO A 280 -30.30 28.00 19.93
CA PRO A 280 -31.71 27.68 20.01
C PRO A 280 -32.21 28.31 21.30
N ALA A 281 -33.25 29.16 21.19
CA ALA A 281 -33.84 29.84 22.33
C ALA A 281 -33.99 28.81 23.45
N PRO A 282 -33.53 29.12 24.68
CA PRO A 282 -33.45 28.15 25.76
C PRO A 282 -34.77 27.42 25.82
N SER A 283 -34.76 26.15 25.41
CA SER A 283 -36.00 25.38 25.31
C SER A 283 -36.65 25.44 26.68
N PRO A 284 -37.94 25.82 26.79
CA PRO A 284 -38.60 25.94 28.07
C PRO A 284 -38.36 24.63 28.81
N ARG A 285 -37.75 24.75 30.00
CA ARG A 285 -37.36 23.61 30.86
C ARG A 285 -38.56 22.66 30.90
N ARG A 286 -38.51 21.58 30.10
CA ARG A 286 -39.47 20.50 30.26
C ARG A 286 -39.16 19.93 31.62
N HIS A 287 -40.01 20.27 32.60
CA HIS A 287 -39.95 19.72 33.93
C HIS A 287 -39.76 18.22 33.80
N ARG A 288 -38.58 17.77 34.23
CA ARG A 288 -38.22 16.35 34.31
C ARG A 288 -39.32 15.70 35.13
N ARG A 289 -40.20 14.93 34.47
CA ARG A 289 -41.09 14.02 35.18
C ARG A 289 -40.20 13.14 36.06
N PRO A 290 -40.45 13.04 37.38
CA PRO A 290 -39.71 12.15 38.24
C PRO A 290 -39.83 10.75 37.67
N SER A 291 -38.69 10.19 37.30
CA SER A 291 -38.54 8.81 36.86
C SER A 291 -39.02 7.91 37.99
N ARG A 292 -40.22 7.33 37.83
CA ARG A 292 -40.67 6.18 38.62
C ARG A 292 -39.59 5.10 38.47
N ARG A 293 -38.88 4.83 39.57
CA ARG A 293 -38.08 3.61 39.75
C ARG A 293 -39.00 2.41 39.45
N PRO A 294 -38.66 1.51 38.52
CA PRO A 294 -39.27 0.20 38.48
C PRO A 294 -38.86 -0.53 39.77
N ALA A 295 -39.85 -1.06 40.48
CA ALA A 295 -39.62 -1.91 41.64
C ALA A 295 -38.80 -3.14 41.21
N HIS A 296 -37.76 -3.45 42.00
CA HIS A 296 -37.08 -4.73 41.96
C HIS A 296 -38.10 -5.82 42.28
N HIS A 297 -38.50 -6.60 41.29
CA HIS A 297 -39.05 -7.92 41.52
C HIS A 297 -37.88 -8.88 41.67
N ASP A 298 -37.58 -9.21 42.92
CA ASP A 298 -37.00 -10.50 43.28
C ASP A 298 -38.06 -11.56 43.01
N GLU A 299 -37.81 -12.45 42.05
CA GLU A 299 -38.46 -13.76 42.02
C GLU A 299 -37.67 -14.73 41.12
N GLU A 300 -36.91 -15.57 41.82
CA GLU A 300 -36.68 -16.99 41.55
C GLU A 300 -37.26 -17.57 40.24
N ARG A 301 -36.37 -17.82 39.26
CA ARG A 301 -36.50 -18.89 38.25
C ARG A 301 -35.09 -19.25 37.77
N SER A 302 -34.52 -20.34 38.27
CA SER A 302 -34.63 -21.68 37.70
C SER A 302 -34.06 -21.80 36.27
N THR A 303 -32.94 -22.52 36.18
CA THR A 303 -32.42 -23.26 35.01
C THR A 303 -32.00 -22.49 33.73
N THR A 304 -30.78 -21.97 33.76
CA THR A 304 -29.71 -22.18 32.73
C THR A 304 -30.07 -22.15 31.23
N GLU A 305 -30.64 -21.05 30.73
CA GLU A 305 -30.44 -20.63 29.33
C GLU A 305 -29.39 -19.51 29.27
N ARG A 306 -28.12 -19.86 29.06
CA ARG A 306 -27.07 -18.86 28.81
C ARG A 306 -27.20 -18.36 27.37
N ARG A 307 -27.89 -17.23 27.17
CA ARG A 307 -27.95 -16.54 25.88
C ARG A 307 -26.62 -15.83 25.59
N CYS A 308 -26.05 -16.06 24.42
CA CYS A 308 -24.90 -15.30 23.94
C CYS A 308 -25.34 -13.83 23.71
N PRO A 309 -24.73 -12.82 24.35
CA PRO A 309 -25.19 -11.44 24.28
C PRO A 309 -25.04 -10.80 22.89
N ARG A 310 -24.31 -11.43 21.97
CA ARG A 310 -23.99 -10.85 20.65
C ARG A 310 -24.86 -11.35 19.50
N TYR A 311 -25.54 -12.50 19.66
CA TYR A 311 -26.43 -13.04 18.64
C TYR A 311 -27.81 -13.31 19.28
N ARG A 312 -28.79 -12.46 18.95
CA ARG A 312 -30.22 -12.72 19.22
C ARG A 312 -30.77 -13.80 18.27
N SER A 313 -30.11 -14.95 18.16
CA SER A 313 -30.70 -16.11 17.49
C SER A 313 -30.80 -17.27 18.47
N THR A 314 -31.96 -17.90 18.48
CA THR A 314 -32.28 -19.12 19.20
C THR A 314 -31.55 -20.28 18.53
N ARG A 315 -30.26 -20.47 18.83
CA ARG A 315 -29.57 -21.71 18.50
C ARG A 315 -29.75 -22.70 19.63
N THR A 316 -30.38 -23.82 19.32
CA THR A 316 -30.55 -24.96 20.22
C THR A 316 -29.20 -25.62 20.52
N ARG A 317 -29.12 -26.37 21.63
CA ARG A 317 -27.92 -27.09 22.12
C ARG A 317 -27.22 -27.97 21.07
N ALA A 318 -27.91 -28.33 19.99
CA ALA A 318 -27.37 -29.09 18.84
C ALA A 318 -26.34 -28.31 17.98
N ASP A 319 -26.29 -26.98 18.03
CA ASP A 319 -25.37 -26.15 17.21
C ASP A 319 -24.02 -25.86 17.88
N LEU A 320 -23.81 -26.34 19.11
CA LEU A 320 -22.56 -26.19 19.85
C LEU A 320 -21.57 -27.29 19.40
N TYR A 321 -20.55 -26.89 18.65
CA TYR A 321 -19.45 -27.77 18.25
C TYR A 321 -18.78 -28.41 19.48
N ARG A 322 -18.66 -29.75 19.51
CA ARG A 322 -17.71 -30.44 20.39
C ARG A 322 -16.30 -30.03 19.97
N ASN A 323 -15.55 -29.39 20.88
CA ASN A 323 -14.13 -29.14 20.70
C ASN A 323 -13.36 -30.32 21.32
N PRO A 324 -12.75 -31.22 20.53
CA PRO A 324 -12.12 -32.44 21.05
C PRO A 324 -10.78 -32.19 21.77
N THR A 325 -10.26 -30.95 21.79
CA THR A 325 -8.93 -30.64 22.33
C THR A 325 -8.91 -30.17 23.79
N THR A 326 -10.07 -30.07 24.44
CA THR A 326 -10.20 -29.69 25.85
C THR A 326 -10.80 -30.86 26.62
N GLY A 327 -9.99 -31.48 27.47
CA GLY A 327 -10.34 -32.70 28.23
C GLY A 327 -11.54 -32.55 29.15
N ASP A 328 -11.95 -31.32 29.46
CA ASP A 328 -12.96 -31.05 30.49
C ASP A 328 -14.39 -30.84 29.98
N GLY A 329 -14.67 -31.12 28.70
CA GLY A 329 -16.04 -31.24 28.20
C GLY A 329 -16.96 -30.03 28.48
N LEU A 330 -17.15 -29.20 27.45
CA LEU A 330 -18.14 -28.11 27.34
C LEU A 330 -17.69 -26.74 27.89
N SER A 331 -17.03 -25.94 27.06
CA SER A 331 -17.11 -24.48 27.18
C SER A 331 -18.33 -23.96 26.40
N PRO A 332 -19.32 -23.30 27.05
CA PRO A 332 -20.59 -22.90 26.42
C PRO A 332 -20.49 -21.65 25.52
N TRP A 333 -19.30 -21.33 25.00
CA TRP A 333 -19.06 -20.09 24.26
C TRP A 333 -18.75 -20.39 22.80
N CYS A 334 -19.36 -19.62 21.88
CA CYS A 334 -19.05 -19.73 20.46
C CYS A 334 -17.61 -19.26 20.17
N LYS A 335 -16.94 -19.87 19.18
CA LYS A 335 -15.56 -19.54 18.74
C LYS A 335 -15.23 -18.04 18.67
N PRO A 336 -16.11 -17.15 18.18
CA PRO A 336 -15.84 -15.71 18.14
C PRO A 336 -15.67 -15.08 19.54
N CYS A 337 -16.47 -15.48 20.52
CA CYS A 337 -16.39 -14.96 21.89
C CYS A 337 -15.17 -15.49 22.65
N HIS A 338 -14.72 -16.71 22.32
CA HIS A 338 -13.53 -17.31 22.93
C HIS A 338 -12.23 -16.58 22.56
N ASN A 339 -12.18 -15.93 21.39
CA ASN A 339 -10.98 -15.19 20.96
C ASN A 339 -10.89 -13.77 21.52
N GLU A 340 -11.99 -13.20 22.05
CA GLU A 340 -12.01 -11.85 22.62
C GLU A 340 -11.73 -11.83 24.12
N ILE A 341 -12.05 -12.91 24.83
CA ILE A 341 -11.69 -13.09 26.24
C ILE A 341 -10.27 -13.65 26.24
N GLY A 342 -9.26 -12.77 26.33
CA GLY A 342 -7.84 -13.13 26.30
C GLY A 342 -7.43 -14.08 27.42
N PHE A 343 -7.69 -15.37 27.25
CA PHE A 343 -7.26 -16.42 28.15
C PHE A 343 -5.75 -16.58 28.01
N GLN A 344 -5.00 -16.14 29.00
CA GLN A 344 -3.58 -16.49 29.12
C GLN A 344 -3.50 -17.92 29.63
N PRO A 345 -2.83 -18.85 28.92
CA PRO A 345 -2.61 -20.18 29.47
C PRO A 345 -1.74 -20.06 30.72
N VAL A 346 -2.25 -20.57 31.84
CA VAL A 346 -1.43 -20.81 33.03
C VAL A 346 -0.36 -21.81 32.60
N ARG A 347 0.90 -21.40 32.63
CA ARG A 347 2.03 -22.30 32.36
C ARG A 347 2.12 -23.35 33.48
N PRO A 348 2.44 -24.61 33.15
CA PRO A 348 2.71 -25.63 34.16
C PRO A 348 3.91 -25.28 35.03
#